data_AF-A0A5K1FMY3-F1
#
_entry.id   AF-A0A5K1FMY3-F1
#
_cell.length_a   1.000
_cell.length_b   1.000
_cell.length_c   1.000
_cell.angle_alpha   90.00
_cell.angle_beta   90.00
_cell.angle_gamma   90.00
#
_symmetry.space_group_name_H-M   'P 1'
#
loop_
_entity.id
_entity.type
_entity.pdbx_description
1 polymer ?
#
loop_
_entity_poly.entity_id
_entity_poly.type
_entity_poly.pdbx_seq_one_letter_code
_entity_poly.pdbx_strand_id
1 'polypeptide(L)' 'ALVGLFFPAVTGIMAGSNRSASLRDTQRSIPVGTLAATLTTSALYLISVLLFGALALREKLLTD' A
#
# COMPACT_ATOMS: atom_id res chain seq x y z
N ALA A 1 4.95 16.37 9.53
CA ALA A 1 4.67 15.25 10.45
C ALA A 1 3.84 14.14 9.79
N LEU A 2 2.63 14.42 9.28
CA LEU A 2 1.71 13.40 8.75
C LEU A 2 2.27 12.53 7.60
N VAL A 3 2.99 13.14 6.64
CA VAL A 3 3.65 12.38 5.54
C VAL A 3 4.67 11.39 6.09
N GLY A 4 5.44 11.76 7.12
CA GLY A 4 6.41 10.87 7.75
C GLY A 4 5.78 9.73 8.55
N LEU A 5 4.57 9.94 9.09
CA LEU A 5 3.79 8.89 9.75
C LEU A 5 3.21 7.89 8.72
N PHE A 6 2.76 8.38 7.57
CA PHE A 6 2.17 7.54 6.52
C PHE A 6 3.24 6.85 5.65
N PHE A 7 4.43 7.43 5.50
CA PHE A 7 5.49 6.92 4.63
C PHE A 7 5.83 5.43 4.85
N PRO A 8 6.00 4.93 6.08
CA PRO A 8 6.23 3.50 6.33
C PRO A 8 5.15 2.59 5.71
N ALA A 9 3.89 3.04 5.60
CA ALA A 9 2.80 2.25 5.04
C ALA A 9 2.95 1.98 3.52
N VAL A 10 3.68 2.83 2.79
CA VAL A 10 3.95 2.63 1.36
C VAL A 10 5.33 2.02 1.08
N THR A 11 6.14 1.79 2.13
CA THR A 11 7.42 1.09 1.99
C THR A 11 7.24 -0.42 1.74
N GLY A 12 8.33 -1.13 1.47
CA GLY A 12 8.31 -2.59 1.28
C GLY A 12 8.13 -3.06 -0.16
N ILE A 13 8.19 -2.14 -1.14
CA ILE A 13 8.05 -2.44 -2.58
C ILE A 13 9.03 -3.52 -3.10
N MET A 14 10.17 -3.68 -2.42
CA MET A 14 11.19 -4.68 -2.76
C MET A 14 10.90 -6.08 -2.22
N ALA A 15 9.84 -6.31 -1.43
CA ALA A 15 9.55 -7.63 -0.87
C ALA A 15 9.37 -8.72 -1.95
N GLY A 16 8.90 -8.34 -3.15
CA GLY A 16 8.73 -9.27 -4.28
C GLY A 16 10.03 -9.80 -4.87
N SER A 17 11.13 -9.03 -4.84
CA SER A 17 12.41 -9.47 -5.40
C SER A 17 13.13 -10.50 -4.52
N ASN A 18 12.81 -10.57 -3.23
CA ASN A 18 13.36 -11.56 -2.29
C ASN A 18 13.00 -13.01 -2.65
N ARG A 19 11.99 -13.24 -3.50
CA ARG A 19 11.57 -14.56 -4.00
C ARG A 19 11.87 -14.78 -5.49
N SER A 20 12.70 -13.92 -6.08
CA SER A 20 13.03 -13.93 -7.50
C SER A 20 13.62 -15.25 -8.01
N ALA A 21 14.34 -16.00 -7.17
CA ALA A 21 14.94 -17.29 -7.53
C ALA A 21 13.91 -18.40 -7.86
N SER A 22 12.66 -18.25 -7.40
CA SER A 22 11.58 -19.21 -7.65
C SER A 22 10.67 -18.81 -8.81
N LEU A 23 10.93 -17.68 -9.48
CA LEU A 23 10.09 -17.18 -10.56
C LEU A 23 10.47 -17.84 -11.89
N ARG A 24 9.46 -18.23 -12.67
CA ARG A 24 9.66 -18.75 -14.03
C ARG A 24 10.29 -17.71 -14.97
N ASP A 25 9.88 -16.45 -14.84
CA ASP A 25 10.41 -15.31 -15.59
C ASP A 25 10.53 -14.10 -14.67
N THR A 26 11.73 -13.91 -14.14
CA THR A 26 12.04 -12.85 -13.17
C THR A 26 11.99 -11.45 -13.80
N GLN A 27 12.42 -11.30 -15.05
CA GLN A 27 12.50 -9.99 -15.71
C GLN A 27 11.12 -9.39 -15.95
N ARG A 28 10.11 -10.23 -16.22
CA ARG A 28 8.73 -9.77 -16.38
C ARG A 28 7.95 -9.74 -15.07
N SER A 29 8.11 -10.76 -14.23
CA SER A 29 7.24 -10.94 -13.05
C SER A 29 7.49 -9.91 -11.95
N ILE A 30 8.74 -9.46 -11.76
CA ILE A 30 9.06 -8.42 -10.77
C ILE A 30 8.37 -7.09 -11.11
N PRO A 31 8.60 -6.46 -12.28
CA PRO A 31 8.00 -5.15 -12.57
C PRO A 31 6.47 -5.21 -12.62
N VAL A 32 5.89 -6.26 -13.20
CA VAL A 32 4.43 -6.42 -13.27
C VAL A 32 3.83 -6.62 -11.88
N GLY A 33 4.43 -7.49 -11.06
CA GLY A 33 3.96 -7.76 -9.69
C GLY A 33 4.07 -6.53 -8.79
N THR A 34 5.19 -5.80 -8.88
CA THR A 34 5.41 -4.58 -8.10
C THR A 34 4.41 -3.48 -8.46
N LEU A 35 4.15 -3.24 -9.75
CA LEU A 35 3.17 -2.24 -10.19
C LEU A 35 1.74 -2.63 -9.78
N ALA A 36 1.36 -3.89 -9.98
CA ALA A 36 0.04 -4.39 -9.58
C ALA A 36 -0.17 -4.28 -8.06
N ALA A 37 0.82 -4.65 -7.25
CA ALA A 37 0.77 -4.52 -5.80
C ALA A 37 0.63 -3.05 -5.37
N THR A 38 1.42 -2.14 -5.96
CA THR A 38 1.39 -0.70 -5.66
C THR A 38 0.03 -0.08 -6.00
N LEU A 39 -0.54 -0.41 -7.15
CA LEU A 39 -1.87 0.09 -7.53
C LEU A 39 -2.95 -0.45 -6.61
N THR A 40 -2.87 -1.72 -6.23
CA THR A 40 -3.85 -2.36 -5.34
C THR A 40 -3.84 -1.70 -3.96
N THR A 41 -2.65 -1.55 -3.34
CA THR A 41 -2.56 -0.92 -2.01
C THR A 41 -2.95 0.56 -2.05
N SER A 42 -2.58 1.27 -3.12
CA SER A 42 -2.99 2.67 -3.32
C SER A 42 -4.51 2.80 -3.39
N ALA A 43 -5.19 1.92 -4.12
CA ALA A 43 -6.65 1.90 -4.19
C ALA A 43 -7.27 1.63 -2.81
N LEU A 44 -6.73 0.66 -2.06
CA LEU A 44 -7.21 0.35 -0.71
C LEU A 44 -7.03 1.53 0.27
N TYR A 45 -5.92 2.26 0.18
CA TYR A 45 -5.71 3.47 1.00
C TYR A 45 -6.74 4.55 0.66
N LEU A 46 -7.01 4.79 -0.62
CA LEU A 46 -8.02 5.77 -1.04
C LEU A 46 -9.42 5.38 -0.59
N ILE A 47 -9.80 4.11 -0.77
CA ILE A 47 -11.10 3.59 -0.32
C ILE A 47 -11.24 3.76 1.19
N SER A 48 -10.21 3.41 1.96
CA SER A 48 -10.25 3.52 3.42
C SER A 48 -10.41 4.96 3.89
N VAL A 49 -9.70 5.91 3.25
CA VAL A 49 -9.84 7.34 3.54
C VAL A 49 -11.26 7.84 3.25
N LEU A 50 -11.85 7.43 2.11
CA LEU A 50 -13.21 7.82 1.76
C LEU A 50 -14.25 7.22 2.72
N LEU A 51 -14.11 5.96 3.09
CA LEU A 51 -15.03 5.29 4.03
C LEU A 51 -14.97 5.92 5.42
N PHE A 52 -13.77 6.13 5.98
CA PHE A 52 -13.65 6.78 7.28
C PHE A 52 -14.10 8.24 7.25
N GLY A 53 -13.83 8.96 6.15
CA GLY A 53 -14.32 10.32 5.96
C GLY A 53 -15.85 10.42 5.86
N ALA A 54 -16.52 9.39 5.32
CA ALA A 54 -17.97 9.37 5.15
C ALA A 54 -18.73 8.82 6.37
N LEU A 55 -18.14 7.89 7.12
CA LEU A 55 -18.85 7.12 8.16
C LEU A 55 -18.45 7.47 9.59
N ALA A 56 -17.23 8.00 9.82
CA ALA A 56 -16.74 8.26 11.17
C ALA A 56 -16.84 9.74 11.54
N LEU A 57 -17.27 10.03 12.78
CA LEU A 57 -17.22 11.39 13.32
C LEU A 57 -15.77 11.80 13.56
N ARG A 58 -15.45 13.07 13.29
CA ARG A 58 -14.10 13.63 13.45
C ARG A 58 -13.56 13.45 14.87
N GLU A 59 -14.39 13.60 15.89
CA GLU A 59 -13.97 13.41 17.28
C GLU A 59 -13.58 11.96 17.56
N LYS A 60 -14.28 11.00 16.96
CA LYS A 60 -13.94 9.58 17.11
C LYS A 60 -12.61 9.21 16.46
N LEU A 61 -12.24 9.81 15.33
CA LEU A 61 -10.94 9.60 14.67
C LEU A 61 -9.75 10.29 15.36
N LEU A 62 -10.01 11.26 16.24
CA LEU A 62 -8.98 12.01 16.95
C LEU A 62 -8.68 11.45 18.35
N THR A 63 -9.63 10.70 18.92
CA THR A 63 -9.60 10.30 20.34
C THR A 63 -9.35 8.81 20.53
N ASP A 64 -9.73 7.98 19.55
CA ASP A 64 -9.38 6.55 19.47
C ASP A 64 -8.19 6.35 18.52
#